data_AF-A0A142BYM1-F1
#
_entry.id   AF-A0A142BYM1-F1
#
_cell.length_a   1.000
_cell.length_b   1.000
_cell.length_c   1.000
_cell.angle_alpha   90.00
_cell.angle_beta   90.00
_cell.angle_gamma   90.00
#
_symmetry.space_group_name_H-M   'P 1'
#
loop_
_entity.id
_entity.type
_entity.pdbx_description
1 polymer ?
#
loop_
_entity_poly.entity_id
_entity_poly.type
_entity_poly.pdbx_seq_one_letter_code
_entity_poly.pdbx_strand_id
1 'polypeptide(L)' 'MIVRDLKSAQESGRRIVSPEGNWESTRMLLKDDNMGFSFHITTIYKGADFRMHYQNHLESVYCISGKGE' A
#
# COMPACT_ATOMS: atom_id res chain seq x y z
N MET A 1 14.78 9.00 13.35
CA MET A 1 14.89 8.85 11.88
C MET A 1 14.54 7.41 11.55
N ILE A 2 13.63 7.18 10.60
CA ILE A 2 13.20 5.83 10.19
C ILE A 2 13.76 5.56 8.79
N VAL A 3 14.49 4.47 8.63
CA VAL A 3 14.98 3.98 7.33
C VAL A 3 14.48 2.56 7.17
N ARG A 4 13.85 2.26 6.03
CA ARG A 4 13.33 0.94 5.70
C ARG A 4 13.61 0.61 4.25
N ASP A 5 14.04 -0.61 4.02
CA ASP A 5 14.17 -1.20 2.71
C ASP A 5 12.84 -1.87 2.31
N LEU A 6 12.40 -1.65 1.07
CA LEU A 6 11.14 -2.18 0.57
C LEU A 6 11.14 -3.70 0.52
N LYS A 7 12.22 -4.32 0.03
CA LYS A 7 12.30 -5.78 -0.11
C LYS A 7 12.21 -6.47 1.25
N SER A 8 12.95 -5.96 2.22
CA SER A 8 12.90 -6.43 3.61
C SER A 8 11.50 -6.26 4.22
N ALA A 9 10.80 -5.15 3.91
CA ALA A 9 9.42 -4.95 4.37
C ALA A 9 8.43 -5.92 3.70
N GLN A 10 8.62 -6.26 2.43
CA GLN A 10 7.79 -7.22 1.69
C GLN A 10 7.90 -8.65 2.23
N GLU A 11 9.11 -9.07 2.62
CA GLU A 11 9.39 -10.39 3.19
C GLU A 11 8.99 -10.49 4.67
N SER A 12 8.71 -9.36 5.32
CA SER A 12 8.20 -9.28 6.69
C SER A 12 6.67 -9.35 6.75
N GLY A 13 6.10 -9.30 7.96
CA GLY A 13 4.64 -9.22 8.18
C GLY A 13 3.98 -7.90 7.76
N ARG A 14 4.65 -7.04 6.97
CA ARG A 14 4.15 -5.73 6.52
C ARG A 14 3.50 -5.76 5.14
N ARG A 15 3.62 -6.86 4.40
CA ARG A 15 2.96 -7.08 3.10
C ARG A 15 1.58 -7.69 3.32
N ILE A 16 0.55 -6.98 2.87
CA ILE A 16 -0.82 -7.49 2.86
C ILE A 16 -1.24 -7.77 1.43
N VAL A 17 -1.76 -8.96 1.20
CA VAL A 17 -2.38 -9.33 -0.07
C VAL A 17 -3.89 -9.26 0.12
N SER A 18 -4.59 -8.63 -0.83
CA SER A 18 -6.05 -8.59 -0.81
C SER A 18 -6.63 -10.02 -0.84
N PRO A 19 -7.76 -10.30 -0.18
CA PRO A 19 -8.36 -11.64 -0.18
C PRO A 19 -8.65 -12.19 -1.58
N GLU A 20 -9.00 -11.32 -2.51
CA GLU A 20 -9.31 -11.65 -3.92
C GLU A 20 -8.05 -11.72 -4.82
N GLY A 21 -6.87 -11.41 -4.28
CA GLY A 21 -5.62 -11.40 -5.03
C GLY A 21 -5.51 -10.28 -6.08
N ASN A 22 -6.32 -9.22 -5.96
CA ASN A 22 -6.36 -8.06 -6.87
C ASN A 22 -5.20 -7.07 -6.64
N TRP A 23 -4.71 -6.96 -5.41
CA TRP A 23 -3.59 -6.09 -5.08
C TRP A 23 -2.78 -6.61 -3.90
N GLU A 24 -1.57 -6.08 -3.77
CA GLU A 24 -0.75 -6.19 -2.57
C GLU A 24 -0.26 -4.82 -2.11
N SER A 25 -0.19 -4.61 -0.79
CA SER A 25 0.25 -3.34 -0.19
C SER A 25 1.31 -3.61 0.87
N THR A 26 2.51 -3.06 0.66
CA THR A 26 3.60 -3.11 1.63
C THR A 26 3.59 -1.84 2.47
N ARG A 27 3.44 -1.99 3.78
CA ARG A 27 3.27 -0.88 4.73
C ARG A 27 4.62 -0.33 5.20
N MET A 28 5.01 0.81 4.63
CA MET A 28 6.28 1.48 4.90
C MET A 28 6.23 2.36 6.14
N LEU A 29 5.09 3.00 6.44
CA LEU A 29 4.81 3.70 7.71
C LEU A 29 3.45 3.26 8.26
N LEU A 30 3.41 3.01 9.56
CA LEU A 30 2.24 2.59 10.33
C LEU A 30 1.91 3.62 11.41
N LYS A 31 0.74 3.46 12.05
CA LYS A 31 0.32 4.33 13.16
C LYS A 31 1.37 4.42 14.27
N ASP A 32 2.00 3.30 14.61
CA ASP A 32 3.01 3.23 15.68
C ASP A 32 4.32 3.94 15.32
N ASP A 33 4.52 4.30 14.04
CA ASP A 33 5.63 5.16 13.62
C ASP A 33 5.36 6.65 13.89
N ASN A 34 4.14 7.00 14.30
CA ASN A 34 3.72 8.32 14.81
C ASN A 34 4.01 9.52 13.88
N MET A 35 3.84 9.33 12.57
CA MET A 35 4.09 10.36 11.55
C MET A 35 2.87 11.21 11.19
N GLY A 36 1.69 10.91 11.74
CA GLY A 36 0.42 11.57 11.40
C GLY A 36 -0.26 11.07 10.12
N PHE A 37 0.37 10.17 9.38
CA PHE A 37 -0.17 9.48 8.21
C PHE A 37 0.49 8.09 8.07
N SER A 38 -0.13 7.20 7.29
CA SER A 38 0.49 5.94 6.86
C SER A 38 1.04 6.07 5.44
N PHE A 39 2.05 5.26 5.11
CA PHE A 39 2.64 5.26 3.78
C PHE A 39 2.83 3.85 3.26
N HIS A 40 2.43 3.64 2.02
CA HIS A 40 2.24 2.32 1.43
C HIS A 40 2.83 2.31 0.02
N ILE A 41 3.47 1.19 -0.33
CA ILE A 41 3.80 0.87 -1.71
C ILE A 41 2.88 -0.28 -2.12
N THR A 42 1.92 0.03 -2.99
CA THR A 42 0.83 -0.86 -3.39
C THR A 42 0.96 -1.22 -4.87
N THR A 43 0.94 -2.52 -5.16
CA THR A 43 0.87 -3.06 -6.53
C THR A 43 -0.55 -3.50 -6.80
N ILE A 44 -1.17 -2.94 -7.83
CA ILE A 44 -2.48 -3.39 -8.34
C ILE A 44 -2.21 -4.30 -9.54
N TYR A 45 -2.74 -5.52 -9.52
CA TYR A 45 -2.48 -6.50 -10.56
C TYR A 45 -3.31 -6.21 -11.83
N LYS A 46 -2.76 -6.60 -12.97
CA LYS A 46 -3.36 -6.36 -14.29
C LYS A 46 -4.75 -6.99 -14.35
N GLY A 47 -5.74 -6.21 -14.80
CA GLY A 47 -7.12 -6.67 -14.98
C GLY A 47 -7.96 -6.69 -13.70
N ALA A 48 -7.39 -6.27 -12.57
CA ALA A 48 -8.16 -6.05 -11.37
C ALA A 48 -9.09 -4.84 -11.56
N ASP A 49 -10.34 -4.99 -11.09
CA ASP A 49 -11.35 -3.95 -11.03
C ASP A 49 -12.02 -4.08 -9.67
N PHE A 50 -11.98 -3.00 -8.88
CA PHE A 50 -12.55 -2.98 -7.55
C PHE A 50 -12.92 -1.55 -7.14
N ARG A 51 -13.97 -1.45 -6.32
CA ARG A 51 -14.40 -0.18 -5.74
C ARG A 51 -13.90 -0.03 -4.32
N MET A 52 -13.11 1.01 -4.06
CA MET A 52 -12.70 1.41 -2.72
C MET A 52 -13.50 2.62 -2.25
N HIS A 53 -13.91 2.63 -0.97
CA HIS A 53 -14.56 3.77 -0.33
C HIS A 53 -14.07 3.92 1.11
N TYR A 54 -13.15 4.86 1.32
CA TYR A 54 -12.60 5.17 2.63
C TYR A 54 -13.44 6.23 3.35
N GLN A 55 -14.38 5.82 4.20
CA GLN A 55 -15.31 6.74 4.87
C GLN A 55 -14.64 7.71 5.85
N ASN A 56 -13.48 7.35 6.37
CA ASN A 56 -12.81 8.09 7.46
C ASN A 56 -11.37 8.47 7.14
N HIS A 57 -10.89 8.17 5.93
CA HIS A 57 -9.51 8.45 5.53
C HIS A 57 -9.51 9.16 4.18
N LEU A 58 -8.63 10.14 4.07
CA LEU A 58 -8.27 10.72 2.78
C LEU A 58 -7.05 9.96 2.26
N GLU A 59 -7.06 9.63 0.97
CA GLU A 59 -5.97 8.91 0.32
C GLU A 59 -5.46 9.71 -0.88
N SER A 60 -4.14 9.82 -0.99
CA SER A 60 -3.44 10.36 -2.15
C SER A 60 -2.61 9.25 -2.77
N VAL A 61 -2.87 8.92 -4.03
CA VAL A 61 -2.19 7.85 -4.76
C VAL A 61 -1.36 8.44 -5.90
N TYR A 62 -0.07 8.09 -5.93
CA TYR A 62 0.83 8.48 -7.02
C TYR A 62 1.29 7.25 -7.78
N CYS A 63 0.97 7.18 -9.08
CA CYS A 63 1.39 6.09 -9.95
C CYS A 63 2.87 6.25 -10.33
N ILE A 64 3.71 5.33 -9.85
CA ILE A 64 5.16 5.32 -10.13
C ILE A 64 5.54 4.43 -11.32
N SER A 65 4.68 3.46 -11.68
CA SER A 65 4.91 2.53 -12.79
C SER A 65 3.60 1.85 -13.20
N GLY A 66 3.47 1.53 -14.49
CA GLY A 66 2.26 0.90 -15.03
C GLY A 66 1.24 1.92 -15.55
N LYS A 67 0.04 1.44 -15.87
CA LYS A 67 -1.09 2.24 -16.36
C LYS A 67 -2.43 1.55 -16.07
N GLY A 68 -3.47 2.34 -15.91
CA GLY A 68 -4.85 1.94 -15.61
C GLY A 68 -5.75 3.17 -15.54
N GLU A 69 -6.97 3.01 -15.03
CA GLU A 69 -7.94 4.08 -14.76
C GLU A 69 -8.66 3.85 -13.44
#